data_AF-A0A822BPP4-F1
#
_entry.id   AF-A0A822BPP4-F1
#
_cell.length_a   1.000
_cell.length_b   1.000
_cell.length_c   1.000
_cell.angle_alpha   90.00
_cell.angle_beta   90.00
_cell.angle_gamma   90.00
#
_symmetry.space_group_name_H-M   'P 1'
#
loop_
_entity.id
_entity.type
_entity.pdbx_description
1 polymer ?
#
loop_
_entity_poly.entity_id
_entity_poly.type
_entity_poly.pdbx_seq_one_letter_code
_entity_poly.pdbx_strand_id
1 'polypeptide(L)'
;EVRLDSSLPSQGGNVHPLTSHVLAFMEGLLAYEDTATIIASIYVEQEQRTNSVGLSGTEKGLYDLGIYFAQLVRWLHASLSKKTEGYMSRHDTTIRAIFLLNNVNYLLKRLENSPIFVIIQRCQPDLKSKYEEDFKTSLKDYTRCYTPLVIAIQQMLEYDNVHRLSDGKLRLRDREQLKDSFASVNTAIDNLRQQCQEYIVSDVDLRDRLRKEGKMLIMDMFRTYYNKFANKDFTRNREKYTRYDPITLETIIDNFFEHHL
;
A
#
# COMPACT_ATOMS: atom_id res chain seq x y z
N GLU A 1 -25.51 21.79 12.50
CA GLU A 1 -24.77 20.89 11.60
C GLU A 1 -23.29 21.22 11.67
N VAL A 2 -22.46 20.34 12.25
CA VAL A 2 -21.01 20.48 12.15
C VAL A 2 -20.61 19.77 10.85
N ARG A 3 -20.45 20.55 9.78
CA ARG A 3 -19.78 20.07 8.56
C ARG A 3 -18.30 19.88 8.89
N LEU A 4 -17.93 18.67 9.30
CA LEU A 4 -16.54 18.24 9.24
C LEU A 4 -16.21 18.07 7.75
N ASP A 5 -15.28 18.90 7.28
CA ASP A 5 -14.80 19.02 5.90
C ASP A 5 -13.96 17.80 5.47
N SER A 6 -14.43 16.58 5.79
CA SER A 6 -13.67 15.33 5.72
C SER A 6 -14.26 14.33 4.73
N SER A 7 -14.88 14.78 3.65
CA SER A 7 -15.42 13.87 2.62
C SER A 7 -14.31 13.28 1.75
N LEU A 8 -13.30 14.10 1.42
CA LEU A 8 -12.22 13.75 0.50
C LEU A 8 -11.07 13.01 1.20
N PRO A 9 -10.44 12.04 0.53
CA PRO A 9 -9.23 11.41 1.04
C PRO A 9 -8.03 12.39 0.99
N SER A 10 -6.98 12.12 1.75
CA SER A 10 -5.78 12.97 1.82
C SER A 10 -5.08 13.04 0.47
N GLN A 11 -4.59 14.21 0.03
CA GLN A 11 -4.06 14.34 -1.33
C GLN A 11 -2.86 13.40 -1.62
N GLY A 12 -2.00 13.14 -0.65
CA GLY A 12 -0.86 12.21 -0.76
C GLY A 12 -1.12 10.81 -0.18
N GLY A 13 -2.36 10.47 0.19
CA GLY A 13 -2.66 9.12 0.70
C GLY A 13 -2.29 8.89 2.16
N ASN A 14 -1.94 9.93 2.93
CA ASN A 14 -1.70 9.82 4.37
C ASN A 14 -2.94 9.32 5.16
N VAL A 15 -2.73 8.95 6.42
CA VAL A 15 -3.78 8.54 7.37
C VAL A 15 -4.90 9.59 7.41
N HIS A 16 -6.15 9.14 7.31
CA HIS A 16 -7.32 10.01 7.36
C HIS A 16 -7.72 10.27 8.82
N PRO A 17 -8.12 11.50 9.21
CA PRO A 17 -8.51 11.83 10.59
C PRO A 17 -9.63 10.95 11.16
N LEU A 18 -10.53 10.47 10.30
CA LEU A 18 -11.57 9.50 10.67
C LEU A 18 -10.98 8.25 11.37
N THR A 19 -9.84 7.75 10.92
CA THR A 19 -9.18 6.56 11.49
C THR A 19 -8.77 6.82 12.93
N SER A 20 -8.11 7.95 13.21
CA SER A 20 -7.74 8.34 14.57
C SER A 20 -8.96 8.67 15.44
N HIS A 21 -9.99 9.32 14.89
CA HIS A 21 -11.18 9.68 15.65
C HIS A 21 -11.99 8.47 16.10
N VAL A 22 -12.17 7.47 15.22
CA VAL A 22 -12.88 6.23 15.58
C VAL A 22 -12.12 5.47 16.66
N LEU A 23 -10.78 5.39 16.57
CA LEU A 23 -9.96 4.76 17.60
C LEU A 23 -10.04 5.50 18.95
N ALA A 24 -9.91 6.82 18.93
CA ALA A 24 -10.04 7.63 20.14
C ALA A 24 -11.45 7.54 20.76
N PHE A 25 -12.49 7.43 19.92
CA PHE A 25 -13.86 7.19 20.38
C PHE A 25 -13.98 5.84 21.09
N MET A 26 -13.44 4.76 20.50
CA MET A 26 -13.44 3.43 21.12
C MET A 26 -12.66 3.43 22.45
N GLU A 27 -11.52 4.12 22.50
CA GLU A 27 -10.73 4.28 23.73
C GLU A 27 -11.50 5.08 24.80
N GLY A 28 -12.21 6.13 24.40
CA GLY A 28 -13.08 6.91 25.28
C GLY A 28 -14.26 6.10 25.85
N LEU A 29 -14.82 5.17 25.07
CA LEU A 29 -15.87 4.27 25.56
C LEU A 29 -15.37 3.33 26.66
N LEU A 30 -14.11 2.92 26.63
CA LEU A 30 -13.54 2.10 27.70
C LEU A 30 -13.47 2.82 29.05
N ALA A 31 -13.40 4.16 29.07
CA ALA A 31 -13.43 4.92 30.32
C ALA A 31 -14.80 4.86 31.02
N TYR A 32 -15.85 4.43 30.30
CA TYR A 32 -17.23 4.31 30.81
C TYR A 32 -17.78 2.91 30.54
N GLU A 33 -17.02 1.88 30.89
CA GLU A 33 -17.29 0.47 30.57
C GLU A 33 -18.72 0.02 30.89
N ASP A 34 -19.24 0.31 32.09
CA ASP A 34 -20.61 -0.08 32.47
C ASP A 34 -21.68 0.48 31.51
N THR A 35 -21.51 1.74 31.09
CA THR A 35 -22.44 2.37 30.14
C THR A 35 -22.20 1.85 28.72
N ALA A 36 -20.94 1.68 28.32
CA ALA A 36 -20.56 1.21 27.00
C ALA A 36 -21.05 -0.22 26.74
N THR A 37 -20.97 -1.11 27.74
CA THR A 37 -21.45 -2.48 27.65
C THR A 37 -22.98 -2.53 27.50
N ILE A 38 -23.74 -1.70 28.22
CA ILE A 38 -25.20 -1.59 28.04
C ILE A 38 -25.56 -1.15 26.62
N ILE A 39 -24.91 -0.09 26.12
CA ILE A 39 -25.14 0.42 24.75
C ILE A 39 -24.80 -0.67 23.72
N ALA A 40 -23.68 -1.37 23.91
CA ALA A 40 -23.27 -2.44 23.02
C ALA A 40 -24.26 -3.61 23.04
N SER A 41 -24.76 -4.02 24.21
CA SER A 41 -25.78 -5.06 24.31
C SER A 41 -27.06 -4.70 23.55
N ILE A 42 -27.54 -3.46 23.68
CA ILE A 42 -28.71 -2.97 22.91
C ILE A 42 -28.45 -3.08 21.40
N TYR A 43 -27.28 -2.65 20.94
CA TYR A 43 -26.89 -2.74 19.54
C TYR A 43 -26.86 -4.20 19.04
N VAL A 44 -26.20 -5.09 19.78
CA VAL A 44 -26.01 -6.49 19.41
C VAL A 44 -27.34 -7.25 19.37
N GLU A 45 -28.24 -6.96 20.31
CA GLU A 45 -29.59 -7.54 20.36
C GLU A 45 -30.43 -7.11 19.14
N GLN A 46 -30.40 -5.83 18.77
CA GLN A 46 -31.12 -5.33 17.59
C GLN A 46 -30.62 -5.95 16.28
N GLU A 47 -29.32 -6.18 16.18
CA GLU A 47 -28.68 -6.71 14.97
C GLU A 47 -28.67 -8.25 14.89
N GLN A 48 -29.23 -8.93 15.90
CA GLN A 48 -29.25 -10.40 16.01
C GLN A 48 -27.85 -11.05 15.87
N ARG A 49 -26.79 -10.37 16.33
CA ARG A 49 -25.39 -10.80 16.16
C ARG A 49 -24.85 -11.64 17.33
N THR A 50 -25.71 -12.33 18.06
CA THR A 50 -25.33 -13.02 19.30
C THR A 50 -24.92 -14.47 19.06
N ASN A 51 -23.65 -14.79 19.30
CA ASN A 51 -23.16 -16.15 19.60
C ASN A 51 -22.77 -16.28 21.09
N SER A 52 -23.41 -15.51 21.97
CA SER A 52 -23.07 -15.38 23.40
C SER A 52 -23.56 -16.55 24.27
N VAL A 53 -23.63 -17.77 23.71
CA VAL A 53 -24.20 -18.94 24.40
C VAL A 53 -23.41 -19.21 25.67
N GLY A 54 -24.09 -19.11 26.82
CA GLY A 54 -23.51 -19.36 28.14
C GLY A 54 -22.86 -18.15 28.83
N LEU A 55 -22.83 -16.97 28.21
CA LEU A 55 -22.32 -15.74 28.85
C LEU A 55 -23.43 -15.01 29.62
N SER A 56 -23.08 -14.41 30.76
CA SER A 56 -24.00 -13.61 31.58
C SER A 56 -23.32 -12.42 32.26
N GLY A 57 -24.11 -11.47 32.75
CA GLY A 57 -23.61 -10.32 33.50
C GLY A 57 -22.52 -9.53 32.76
N THR A 58 -21.46 -9.18 33.48
CA THR A 58 -20.31 -8.41 32.97
C THR A 58 -19.60 -9.10 31.80
N GLU A 59 -19.51 -10.44 31.81
CA GLU A 59 -18.84 -11.18 30.74
C GLU A 59 -19.60 -11.06 29.41
N LYS A 60 -20.94 -11.13 29.46
CA LYS A 60 -21.79 -10.87 28.29
C LYS A 60 -21.62 -9.42 27.82
N GLY A 61 -21.65 -8.45 28.74
CA GLY A 61 -21.49 -7.04 28.42
C GLY A 61 -20.17 -6.74 27.68
N LEU A 62 -19.05 -7.27 28.17
CA LEU A 62 -17.75 -7.14 27.51
C LEU A 62 -17.67 -7.85 26.16
N TYR A 63 -18.33 -9.01 26.03
CA TYR A 63 -18.42 -9.70 24.76
C TYR A 63 -19.20 -8.88 23.72
N ASP A 64 -20.36 -8.33 24.10
CA ASP A 64 -21.18 -7.47 23.25
C ASP A 64 -20.41 -6.19 22.86
N LEU A 65 -19.65 -5.60 23.80
CA LEU A 65 -18.77 -4.47 23.53
C LEU A 65 -17.69 -4.81 22.49
N GLY A 66 -17.12 -6.01 22.54
CA GLY A 66 -16.20 -6.50 21.52
C GLY A 66 -16.83 -6.61 20.14
N ILE A 67 -18.06 -7.14 20.05
CA ILE A 67 -18.81 -7.21 18.78
C ILE A 67 -19.05 -5.81 18.22
N TYR A 68 -19.44 -4.86 19.08
CA TYR A 68 -19.66 -3.48 18.71
C TYR A 68 -18.37 -2.81 18.19
N PHE A 69 -17.26 -2.96 18.91
CA PHE A 69 -15.95 -2.45 18.50
C PHE A 69 -15.48 -3.06 17.18
N ALA A 70 -15.60 -4.38 17.01
CA ALA A 70 -15.28 -5.03 15.74
C ALA A 70 -16.13 -4.45 14.60
N GLN A 71 -17.39 -4.08 14.87
CA GLN A 71 -18.24 -3.44 13.87
C GLN A 71 -17.81 -2.02 13.53
N LEU A 72 -17.42 -1.20 14.52
CA LEU A 72 -16.87 0.13 14.27
C LEU A 72 -15.64 0.06 13.36
N VAL A 73 -14.75 -0.93 13.58
CA VAL A 73 -13.58 -1.16 12.74
C VAL A 73 -13.99 -1.54 11.30
N ARG A 74 -15.03 -2.38 11.13
CA ARG A 74 -15.58 -2.71 9.79
C ARG A 74 -16.17 -1.51 9.08
N TRP A 75 -16.95 -0.68 9.78
CA TRP A 75 -17.53 0.53 9.21
C TRP A 75 -16.47 1.58 8.87
N LEU A 76 -15.44 1.71 9.71
CA LEU A 76 -14.29 2.55 9.42
C LEU A 76 -13.62 2.10 8.12
N HIS A 77 -13.28 0.81 8.00
CA HIS A 77 -12.66 0.29 6.79
C HIS A 77 -13.54 0.49 5.55
N ALA A 78 -14.83 0.16 5.62
CA ALA A 78 -15.77 0.38 4.51
C ALA A 78 -15.84 1.86 4.10
N SER A 79 -15.83 2.77 5.08
CA SER A 79 -15.82 4.21 4.85
C SER A 79 -14.53 4.67 4.17
N LEU A 80 -13.38 4.16 4.59
CA LEU A 80 -12.08 4.45 3.98
C LEU A 80 -12.01 3.91 2.55
N SER A 81 -12.47 2.69 2.31
CA SER A 81 -12.54 2.09 0.97
C SER A 81 -13.39 2.92 0.03
N LYS A 82 -14.57 3.38 0.49
CA LYS A 82 -15.42 4.29 -0.29
C LYS A 82 -14.73 5.62 -0.58
N LYS A 83 -13.97 6.17 0.37
CA LYS A 83 -13.19 7.41 0.14
C LYS A 83 -12.15 7.28 -0.96
N THR A 84 -11.67 6.07 -1.25
CA THR A 84 -10.75 5.86 -2.38
C THR A 84 -11.37 6.20 -3.74
N GLU A 85 -12.70 6.26 -3.83
CA GLU A 85 -13.42 6.74 -5.02
C GLU A 85 -13.07 8.21 -5.35
N GLY A 86 -12.72 9.01 -4.34
CA GLY A 86 -12.25 10.37 -4.53
C GLY A 86 -10.92 10.49 -5.31
N TYR A 87 -10.18 9.39 -5.45
CA TYR A 87 -9.00 9.32 -6.31
C TYR A 87 -9.31 8.81 -7.72
N MET A 88 -10.55 8.41 -8.05
CA MET A 88 -10.86 7.81 -9.37
C MET A 88 -10.64 8.78 -10.54
N SER A 89 -10.67 10.09 -10.30
CA SER A 89 -10.32 11.10 -11.30
C SER A 89 -8.82 11.14 -11.60
N ARG A 90 -7.98 10.55 -10.73
CA ARG A 90 -6.55 10.38 -10.98
C ARG A 90 -6.36 9.11 -11.80
N HIS A 91 -5.58 9.20 -12.88
CA HIS A 91 -5.16 8.06 -13.69
C HIS A 91 -4.21 7.09 -12.94
N ASP A 92 -3.92 7.37 -11.67
CA ASP A 92 -3.05 6.60 -10.81
C ASP A 92 -3.87 5.86 -9.75
N THR A 93 -3.88 4.53 -9.84
CA THR A 93 -4.57 3.66 -8.88
C THR A 93 -3.71 3.35 -7.64
N THR A 94 -2.41 3.63 -7.69
CA THR A 94 -1.44 3.34 -6.63
C THR A 94 -1.72 4.18 -5.39
N ILE A 95 -2.12 5.45 -5.56
CA ILE A 95 -2.51 6.33 -4.44
C ILE A 95 -3.63 5.72 -3.57
N ARG A 96 -4.55 4.95 -4.17
CA ARG A 96 -5.63 4.27 -3.44
C ARG A 96 -5.06 3.18 -2.55
N ALA A 97 -4.11 2.41 -3.07
CA ALA A 97 -3.39 1.39 -2.32
C ALA A 97 -2.58 2.02 -1.17
N ILE A 98 -1.84 3.09 -1.42
CA ILE A 98 -1.09 3.84 -0.39
C ILE A 98 -2.01 4.34 0.72
N PHE A 99 -3.16 4.91 0.36
CA PHE A 99 -4.15 5.38 1.32
C PHE A 99 -4.66 4.25 2.23
N LEU A 100 -5.01 3.11 1.65
CA LEU A 100 -5.48 1.96 2.43
C LEU A 100 -4.36 1.38 3.29
N LEU A 101 -3.14 1.23 2.76
CA LEU A 101 -1.97 0.76 3.50
C LEU A 101 -1.68 1.63 4.73
N ASN A 102 -1.67 2.96 4.57
CA ASN A 102 -1.45 3.89 5.68
C ASN A 102 -2.52 3.74 6.77
N ASN A 103 -3.80 3.73 6.39
CA ASN A 103 -4.88 3.68 7.36
C ASN A 103 -5.01 2.31 8.04
N VAL A 104 -4.84 1.21 7.30
CA VAL A 104 -4.89 -0.15 7.87
C VAL A 104 -3.67 -0.41 8.76
N ASN A 105 -2.48 0.04 8.37
CA ASN A 105 -1.29 -0.05 9.22
C ASN A 105 -1.47 0.73 10.53
N TYR A 106 -1.95 1.97 10.45
CA TYR A 106 -2.23 2.80 11.62
C TYR A 106 -3.28 2.15 12.53
N LEU A 107 -4.37 1.63 11.93
CA LEU A 107 -5.43 0.91 12.63
C LEU A 107 -4.89 -0.30 13.39
N LEU A 108 -4.16 -1.19 12.72
CA LEU A 108 -3.62 -2.41 13.32
C LEU A 108 -2.63 -2.09 14.44
N LYS A 109 -1.65 -1.21 14.19
CA LYS A 109 -0.69 -0.77 15.22
C LYS A 109 -1.37 -0.16 16.45
N ARG A 110 -2.41 0.65 16.26
CA ARG A 110 -3.14 1.27 17.38
C ARG A 110 -4.00 0.26 18.14
N LEU A 111 -4.68 -0.64 17.44
CA LEU A 111 -5.48 -1.68 18.08
C LEU A 111 -4.60 -2.61 18.91
N GLU A 112 -3.51 -3.13 18.34
CA GLU A 112 -2.61 -4.08 19.02
C GLU A 112 -1.99 -3.51 20.31
N ASN A 113 -1.82 -2.19 20.38
CA ASN A 113 -1.32 -1.50 21.57
C ASN A 113 -2.42 -1.08 22.55
N SER A 114 -3.66 -1.55 22.37
CA SER A 114 -4.84 -1.14 23.17
C SER A 114 -5.58 -2.34 23.79
N PRO A 115 -6.17 -2.19 24.99
CA PRO A 115 -7.06 -3.20 25.58
C PRO A 115 -8.26 -3.57 24.69
N ILE A 116 -8.64 -2.68 23.77
CA ILE A 116 -9.69 -2.91 22.77
C ILE A 116 -9.41 -4.18 21.98
N PHE A 117 -8.15 -4.44 21.61
CA PHE A 117 -7.82 -5.60 20.80
C PHE A 117 -8.09 -6.91 21.53
N VAL A 118 -7.77 -6.98 22.83
CA VAL A 118 -8.07 -8.14 23.68
C VAL A 118 -9.58 -8.39 23.76
N ILE A 119 -10.38 -7.32 23.88
CA ILE A 119 -11.85 -7.40 23.93
C ILE A 119 -12.41 -7.92 22.60
N ILE A 120 -11.96 -7.35 21.47
CA ILE A 120 -12.35 -7.78 20.13
C ILE A 120 -11.97 -9.24 19.90
N GLN A 121 -10.76 -9.66 20.27
CA GLN A 121 -10.24 -10.98 19.94
C GLN A 121 -11.03 -12.12 20.62
N ARG A 122 -11.67 -11.85 21.77
CA ARG A 122 -12.55 -12.82 22.44
C ARG A 122 -13.80 -13.17 21.63
N CYS A 123 -14.33 -12.22 20.86
CA CYS A 123 -15.56 -12.37 20.11
C CYS A 123 -15.35 -12.48 18.59
N GLN A 124 -14.22 -12.03 18.07
CA GLN A 124 -13.86 -11.95 16.65
C GLN A 124 -12.35 -12.23 16.47
N PRO A 125 -11.90 -13.47 16.73
CA PRO A 125 -10.48 -13.82 16.74
C PRO A 125 -9.81 -13.69 15.36
N ASP A 126 -10.58 -13.72 14.28
CA ASP A 126 -10.14 -13.65 12.89
C ASP A 126 -10.05 -12.21 12.35
N LEU A 127 -10.53 -11.20 13.09
CA LEU A 127 -10.60 -9.81 12.62
C LEU A 127 -9.22 -9.29 12.16
N LYS A 128 -8.17 -9.55 12.95
CA LYS A 128 -6.81 -9.12 12.61
C LYS A 128 -6.33 -9.77 11.31
N SER A 129 -6.45 -11.09 11.19
CA SER A 129 -6.02 -11.83 10.01
C SER A 129 -6.71 -11.33 8.73
N LYS A 130 -7.99 -10.96 8.83
CA LYS A 130 -8.73 -10.34 7.72
C LYS A 130 -8.11 -9.01 7.27
N TYR A 131 -7.79 -8.12 8.21
CA TYR A 131 -7.16 -6.84 7.87
C TYR A 131 -5.71 -6.98 7.42
N GLU A 132 -4.99 -8.01 7.88
CA GLU A 132 -3.68 -8.37 7.34
C GLU A 132 -3.78 -8.86 5.88
N GLU A 133 -4.86 -9.56 5.52
CA GLU A 133 -5.13 -9.96 4.13
C GLU A 133 -5.50 -8.75 3.24
N ASP A 134 -6.35 -7.85 3.74
CA ASP A 134 -6.66 -6.58 3.07
C ASP A 134 -5.39 -5.72 2.87
N PHE A 135 -4.50 -5.71 3.88
CA PHE A 135 -3.19 -5.07 3.80
C PHE A 135 -2.32 -5.70 2.71
N LYS A 136 -2.22 -7.04 2.67
CA LYS A 136 -1.46 -7.75 1.62
C LYS A 136 -2.00 -7.48 0.22
N THR A 137 -3.33 -7.40 0.08
CA THR A 137 -3.98 -7.05 -1.18
C THR A 137 -3.61 -5.63 -1.61
N SER A 138 -3.69 -4.67 -0.69
CA SER A 138 -3.28 -3.28 -0.95
C SER A 138 -1.79 -3.18 -1.27
N LEU A 139 -0.95 -4.00 -0.64
CA LEU A 139 0.49 -4.06 -0.92
C LEU A 139 0.75 -4.53 -2.35
N LYS A 140 0.05 -5.59 -2.79
CA LYS A 140 0.10 -6.05 -4.18
C LYS A 140 -0.36 -4.98 -5.15
N ASP A 141 -1.43 -4.25 -4.83
CA ASP A 141 -1.92 -3.17 -5.68
C ASP A 141 -0.93 -2.00 -5.78
N TYR A 142 -0.22 -1.66 -4.70
CA TYR A 142 0.90 -0.71 -4.73
C TYR A 142 1.97 -1.14 -5.74
N THR A 143 2.40 -2.40 -5.73
CA THR A 143 3.47 -2.86 -6.62
C THR A 143 3.16 -2.73 -8.12
N ARG A 144 1.88 -2.50 -8.49
CA ARG A 144 1.49 -2.29 -9.89
C ARG A 144 2.10 -1.03 -10.50
N CYS A 145 2.53 -0.03 -9.72
CA CYS A 145 3.23 1.14 -10.25
C CYS A 145 4.57 0.78 -10.94
N TYR A 146 5.16 -0.39 -10.63
CA TYR A 146 6.37 -0.89 -11.29
C TYR A 146 6.09 -1.56 -12.63
N THR A 147 4.83 -1.84 -12.97
CA THR A 147 4.44 -2.59 -14.19
C THR A 147 5.01 -1.98 -15.48
N PRO A 148 4.98 -0.65 -15.71
CA PRO A 148 5.57 -0.07 -16.91
C PRO A 148 7.07 -0.36 -17.04
N LEU A 149 7.80 -0.33 -15.92
CA LEU A 149 9.23 -0.62 -15.89
C LEU A 149 9.51 -2.11 -16.15
N VAL A 150 8.73 -3.00 -15.53
CA VAL A 150 8.78 -4.45 -15.79
C VAL A 150 8.57 -4.73 -17.27
N ILE A 151 7.52 -4.16 -17.87
CA ILE A 151 7.20 -4.34 -19.30
C ILE A 151 8.35 -3.82 -20.18
N ALA A 152 8.87 -2.62 -19.91
CA ALA A 152 9.96 -2.03 -20.69
C ALA A 152 11.24 -2.89 -20.69
N ILE A 153 11.56 -3.49 -19.54
CA ILE A 153 12.70 -4.41 -19.41
C ILE A 153 12.41 -5.73 -20.14
N GLN A 154 11.23 -6.31 -19.88
CA GLN A 154 10.85 -7.62 -20.40
C GLN A 154 10.77 -7.62 -21.93
N GLN A 155 10.24 -6.57 -22.55
CA GLN A 155 10.21 -6.42 -24.01
C GLN A 155 11.58 -6.54 -24.66
N MET A 156 12.63 -5.99 -24.04
CA MET A 156 13.99 -6.07 -24.59
C MET A 156 14.62 -7.45 -24.35
N LEU A 157 14.36 -8.06 -23.19
CA LEU A 157 14.82 -9.43 -22.91
C LEU A 157 14.17 -10.43 -23.87
N GLU A 158 12.88 -10.28 -24.17
CA GLU A 158 12.16 -11.10 -25.15
C GLU A 158 12.66 -10.86 -26.58
N TYR A 159 12.88 -9.58 -26.95
CA TYR A 159 13.48 -9.24 -28.24
C TYR A 159 14.82 -9.96 -28.44
N ASP A 160 15.69 -9.93 -27.43
CA ASP A 160 16.98 -10.60 -27.47
C ASP A 160 16.87 -12.13 -27.49
N ASN A 161 15.90 -12.71 -26.78
CA ASN A 161 15.67 -14.16 -26.84
C ASN A 161 15.31 -14.64 -28.26
N VAL A 162 14.55 -13.83 -29.01
CA VAL A 162 14.13 -14.15 -30.39
C VAL A 162 15.23 -13.83 -31.40
N HIS A 163 15.86 -12.65 -31.29
CA HIS A 163 16.76 -12.13 -32.32
C HIS A 163 18.25 -12.45 -32.05
N ARG A 164 18.58 -12.88 -30.82
CA ARG A 164 19.93 -13.24 -30.33
C ARG A 164 20.95 -12.18 -30.70
N LEU A 165 20.97 -11.07 -29.95
CA LEU A 165 21.85 -9.95 -30.27
C LEU A 165 23.32 -10.41 -30.26
N SER A 166 24.04 -10.02 -31.30
CA SER A 166 25.47 -10.26 -31.40
C SER A 166 26.22 -9.64 -30.22
N ASP A 167 27.23 -10.35 -29.72
CA ASP A 167 28.22 -9.79 -28.79
C ASP A 167 29.33 -9.01 -29.51
N GLY A 168 29.41 -9.14 -30.84
CA GLY A 168 30.26 -8.33 -31.70
C GLY A 168 29.52 -7.12 -32.25
N LYS A 169 29.64 -6.90 -33.57
CA LYS A 169 29.00 -5.76 -34.23
C LYS A 169 27.48 -5.97 -34.32
N LEU A 170 26.73 -5.04 -33.72
CA LEU A 170 25.27 -4.99 -33.79
C LEU A 170 24.76 -4.54 -35.17
N ARG A 171 23.61 -5.08 -35.58
CA ARG A 171 22.89 -4.60 -36.77
C ARG A 171 22.23 -3.26 -36.45
N LEU A 172 21.96 -2.45 -37.48
CA LEU A 172 21.33 -1.12 -37.28
C LEU A 172 20.02 -1.21 -36.49
N ARG A 173 19.15 -2.15 -36.86
CA ARG A 173 17.88 -2.41 -36.18
C ARG A 173 18.05 -2.77 -34.70
N ASP A 174 19.03 -3.61 -34.37
CA ASP A 174 19.28 -4.01 -32.97
C ASP A 174 19.75 -2.81 -32.13
N ARG A 175 20.53 -1.90 -32.75
CA ARG A 175 20.96 -0.66 -32.10
C ARG A 175 19.79 0.28 -31.85
N GLU A 176 18.88 0.41 -32.81
CA GLU A 176 17.65 1.20 -32.64
C GLU A 176 16.76 0.62 -31.55
N GLN A 177 16.56 -0.70 -31.55
CA GLN A 177 15.79 -1.39 -30.51
C GLN A 177 16.37 -1.19 -29.09
N LEU A 178 17.69 -1.23 -28.95
CA LEU A 178 18.36 -0.94 -27.68
C LEU A 178 18.16 0.51 -27.24
N LYS A 179 18.25 1.48 -28.16
CA LYS A 179 17.99 2.88 -27.86
C LYS A 179 16.56 3.09 -27.37
N ASP A 180 15.59 2.50 -28.06
CA ASP A 180 14.17 2.61 -27.71
C ASP A 180 13.89 1.93 -26.37
N SER A 181 14.49 0.77 -26.11
CA SER A 181 14.41 0.08 -24.82
C SER A 181 14.94 0.94 -23.68
N PHE A 182 16.17 1.46 -23.79
CA PHE A 182 16.74 2.31 -22.74
C PHE A 182 15.94 3.61 -22.53
N ALA A 183 15.42 4.20 -23.61
CA ALA A 183 14.53 5.37 -23.51
C ALA A 183 13.23 5.03 -22.75
N SER A 184 12.61 3.89 -23.06
CA SER A 184 11.41 3.40 -22.38
C SER A 184 11.67 3.11 -20.90
N VAL A 185 12.75 2.40 -20.58
CA VAL A 185 13.17 2.10 -19.20
C VAL A 185 13.42 3.38 -18.42
N ASN A 186 14.16 4.34 -18.98
CA ASN A 186 14.41 5.59 -18.29
C ASN A 186 13.11 6.37 -18.04
N THR A 187 12.19 6.39 -19.00
CA THR A 187 10.89 7.06 -18.86
C THR A 187 10.03 6.40 -17.79
N ALA A 188 10.05 5.07 -17.72
CA ALA A 188 9.35 4.33 -16.68
C ALA A 188 9.93 4.59 -15.28
N ILE A 189 11.26 4.69 -15.13
CA ILE A 189 11.92 5.07 -13.87
C ILE A 189 11.57 6.52 -13.49
N ASP A 190 11.63 7.45 -14.44
CA ASP A 190 11.29 8.86 -14.23
C ASP A 190 9.84 9.01 -13.71
N ASN A 191 8.90 8.35 -14.36
CA ASN A 191 7.48 8.37 -13.97
C ASN A 191 7.25 7.71 -12.61
N LEU A 192 7.86 6.55 -12.36
CA LEU A 192 7.75 5.86 -11.07
C LEU A 192 8.27 6.73 -9.92
N ARG A 193 9.43 7.37 -10.11
CA ARG A 193 10.01 8.29 -9.13
C ARG A 193 9.08 9.47 -8.87
N GLN A 194 8.55 10.09 -9.92
CA GLN A 194 7.62 11.22 -9.79
C GLN A 194 6.36 10.82 -9.02
N GLN A 195 5.74 9.69 -9.38
CA GLN A 195 4.56 9.16 -8.68
C GLN A 195 4.83 8.93 -7.19
N CYS A 196 5.93 8.24 -6.86
CA CYS A 196 6.28 7.94 -5.46
C CYS A 196 6.65 9.18 -4.63
N GLN A 197 7.02 10.29 -5.26
CA GLN A 197 7.28 11.56 -4.57
C GLN A 197 5.99 12.28 -4.15
N GLU A 198 4.85 12.01 -4.80
CA GLU A 198 3.56 12.61 -4.44
C GLU A 198 2.88 11.91 -3.24
N TYR A 199 3.38 10.72 -2.87
CA TYR A 199 2.80 9.90 -1.83
C TYR A 199 3.40 10.20 -0.46
N ILE A 200 2.55 10.16 0.57
CA ILE A 200 2.92 10.39 1.97
C ILE A 200 2.78 9.08 2.73
N VAL A 201 3.90 8.56 3.23
CA VAL A 201 3.94 7.37 4.11
C VAL A 201 4.71 7.75 5.38
N SER A 202 3.96 8.19 6.38
CA SER A 202 4.51 8.74 7.63
C SER A 202 5.17 7.65 8.50
N ASP A 203 4.60 6.45 8.52
CA ASP A 203 5.10 5.32 9.31
C ASP A 203 6.37 4.72 8.71
N VAL A 204 7.44 4.68 9.51
CA VAL A 204 8.79 4.27 9.06
C VAL A 204 8.81 2.80 8.63
N ASP A 205 8.25 1.90 9.44
CA ASP A 205 8.26 0.46 9.13
C ASP A 205 7.45 0.16 7.86
N LEU A 206 6.31 0.82 7.67
CA LEU A 206 5.52 0.69 6.44
C LEU A 206 6.32 1.20 5.23
N ARG A 207 6.97 2.36 5.36
CA ARG A 207 7.78 2.95 4.29
C ARG A 207 8.91 2.01 3.88
N ASP A 208 9.65 1.47 4.84
CA ASP A 208 10.74 0.52 4.59
C ASP A 208 10.23 -0.79 3.97
N ARG A 209 9.05 -1.26 4.40
CA ARG A 209 8.40 -2.41 3.78
C ARG A 209 8.05 -2.15 2.32
N LEU A 210 7.47 -1.01 1.99
CA LEU A 210 7.11 -0.66 0.60
C LEU A 210 8.33 -0.55 -0.33
N ARG A 211 9.43 0.02 0.18
CA ARG A 211 10.70 0.10 -0.54
C ARG A 211 11.28 -1.30 -0.77
N LYS A 212 11.27 -2.15 0.27
CA LYS A 212 11.74 -3.54 0.18
C LYS A 212 10.97 -4.35 -0.86
N GLU A 213 9.64 -4.29 -0.86
CA GLU A 213 8.79 -4.98 -1.84
C GLU A 213 9.10 -4.51 -3.28
N GLY A 214 9.26 -3.20 -3.47
CA GLY A 214 9.68 -2.63 -4.75
C GLY A 214 11.03 -3.17 -5.22
N LYS A 215 12.04 -3.18 -4.34
CA LYS A 215 13.36 -3.72 -4.66
C LYS A 215 13.32 -5.21 -4.99
N MET A 216 12.61 -6.00 -4.19
CA MET A 216 12.43 -7.44 -4.43
C MET A 216 11.79 -7.73 -5.79
N LEU A 217 10.87 -6.86 -6.24
CA LEU A 217 10.20 -7.02 -7.52
C LEU A 217 11.13 -6.72 -8.71
N ILE A 218 11.92 -5.64 -8.64
CA ILE A 218 12.54 -5.07 -9.84
C ILE A 218 14.06 -5.29 -9.98
N MET A 219 14.78 -5.42 -8.86
CA MET A 219 16.24 -5.26 -8.89
C MET A 219 16.95 -6.37 -9.66
N ASP A 220 16.54 -7.62 -9.49
CA ASP A 220 17.19 -8.75 -10.18
C ASP A 220 16.99 -8.71 -11.69
N MET A 221 15.77 -8.36 -12.12
CA MET A 221 15.47 -8.21 -13.55
C MET A 221 16.21 -7.03 -14.16
N PHE A 222 16.26 -5.89 -13.46
CA PHE A 222 16.98 -4.71 -13.92
C PHE A 222 18.49 -4.94 -13.99
N ARG A 223 19.09 -5.62 -13.00
CA ARG A 223 20.51 -6.03 -13.03
C ARG A 223 20.82 -6.93 -14.22
N THR A 224 19.94 -7.91 -14.48
CA THR A 224 20.07 -8.81 -15.63
C THR A 224 20.03 -8.04 -16.95
N TYR A 225 19.04 -7.16 -17.11
CA TYR A 225 18.91 -6.29 -18.28
C TYR A 225 20.12 -5.38 -18.47
N TYR A 226 20.52 -4.67 -17.42
CA TYR A 226 21.61 -3.70 -17.48
C TYR A 226 22.93 -4.36 -17.84
N ASN A 227 23.30 -5.45 -17.14
CA ASN A 227 24.54 -6.16 -17.39
C ASN A 227 24.63 -6.74 -18.81
N LYS A 228 23.49 -7.17 -19.37
CA LYS A 228 23.42 -7.75 -20.71
C LYS A 228 23.56 -6.72 -21.83
N PHE A 229 23.00 -5.52 -21.63
CA PHE A 229 22.81 -4.57 -22.73
C PHE A 229 23.60 -3.27 -22.62
N ALA A 230 23.91 -2.78 -21.41
CA ALA A 230 24.49 -1.45 -21.21
C ALA A 230 25.89 -1.28 -21.84
N ASN A 231 26.65 -2.38 -21.94
CA ASN A 231 28.01 -2.37 -22.51
C ASN A 231 28.06 -2.61 -24.03
N LYS A 232 26.92 -2.91 -24.68
CA LYS A 232 26.90 -3.14 -26.13
C LYS A 232 27.12 -1.82 -26.89
N ASP A 233 27.79 -1.87 -28.05
CA ASP A 233 28.06 -0.69 -28.89
C ASP A 233 26.84 -0.29 -29.74
N PHE A 234 25.79 0.21 -29.07
CA PHE A 234 24.53 0.62 -29.70
C PHE A 234 24.40 2.13 -29.93
N THR A 235 25.19 2.94 -29.23
CA THR A 235 25.12 4.41 -29.31
C THR A 235 26.47 5.06 -28.99
N ARG A 236 26.73 6.22 -29.61
CA ARG A 236 27.88 7.09 -29.27
C ARG A 236 27.57 8.01 -28.08
N ASN A 237 26.30 8.27 -27.81
CA ASN A 237 25.85 9.10 -26.69
C ASN A 237 25.32 8.19 -25.59
N ARG A 238 26.22 7.58 -24.80
CA ARG A 238 25.81 6.61 -23.76
C ARG A 238 25.04 7.26 -22.62
N GLU A 239 25.50 8.42 -22.14
CA GLU A 239 24.90 9.16 -21.03
C GLU A 239 23.40 9.44 -21.22
N LYS A 240 22.97 9.67 -22.47
CA LYS A 240 21.54 9.83 -22.78
C LYS A 240 20.69 8.58 -22.52
N TYR A 241 21.24 7.39 -22.74
CA TYR A 241 20.48 6.13 -22.74
C TYR A 241 20.72 5.31 -21.47
N THR A 242 21.96 5.20 -20.99
CA THR A 242 22.31 4.48 -19.75
C THR A 242 22.32 5.44 -18.55
N ARG A 243 21.21 6.16 -18.33
CA ARG A 243 21.07 7.15 -17.25
C ARG A 243 21.05 6.52 -15.86
N TYR A 244 20.49 5.32 -15.76
CA TYR A 244 20.30 4.60 -14.51
C TYR A 244 21.08 3.29 -14.55
N ASP A 245 22.05 3.16 -13.65
CA ASP A 245 22.65 1.87 -13.31
C ASP A 245 21.93 1.22 -12.12
N PRO A 246 22.22 -0.04 -11.77
CA PRO A 246 21.56 -0.73 -10.66
C PRO A 246 21.68 0.00 -9.32
N ILE A 247 22.82 0.63 -9.03
CA ILE A 247 23.04 1.35 -7.76
C ILE A 247 22.17 2.60 -7.73
N THR A 248 22.07 3.29 -8.86
CA THR A 248 21.26 4.49 -9.01
C THR A 248 19.77 4.19 -8.85
N LEU A 249 19.26 3.11 -9.48
CA LEU A 249 17.87 2.70 -9.32
C LEU A 249 17.57 2.30 -7.86
N GLU A 250 18.46 1.54 -7.23
CA GLU A 250 18.32 1.15 -5.82
C GLU A 250 18.23 2.38 -4.92
N THR A 251 19.12 3.35 -5.12
CA THR A 251 19.13 4.62 -4.39
C THR A 251 17.85 5.42 -4.62
N ILE A 252 17.31 5.43 -5.84
CA ILE A 252 16.02 6.09 -6.13
C ILE A 252 14.90 5.46 -5.30
N ILE A 253 14.83 4.13 -5.26
CA ILE A 253 13.79 3.41 -4.49
C ILE A 253 13.97 3.65 -2.99
N ASP A 254 15.20 3.66 -2.49
CA ASP A 254 15.49 3.94 -1.08
C ASP A 254 15.02 5.34 -0.65
N ASN A 255 15.02 6.31 -1.56
CA ASN A 255 14.54 7.68 -1.31
C ASN A 255 13.03 7.87 -1.57
N PHE A 256 12.27 6.82 -1.91
CA PHE A 256 10.82 6.96 -2.08
C PHE A 256 10.16 7.39 -0.78
N PHE A 257 9.10 8.22 -0.90
CA PHE A 257 8.30 8.75 0.20
C PHE A 257 9.02 9.71 1.18
N GLU A 258 10.21 10.22 0.85
CA GLU A 258 10.98 11.13 1.74
C GLU A 258 10.64 12.61 1.57
N HIS A 259 9.97 12.99 0.47
CA HIS A 259 9.72 14.39 0.13
C HIS A 259 8.82 15.14 1.14
N HIS A 260 8.15 14.41 2.02
CA HIS A 260 7.17 14.94 2.97
C HIS A 260 7.52 14.63 4.43
N LEU A 261 8.78 14.24 4.71
CA LEU A 261 9.30 14.00 6.05
C LEU A 261 9.81 15.28 6.72
#